data_AF-A0AAE0CNQ6-F1
#
_entry.id   AF-A0AAE0CNQ6-F1
#
_cell.length_a   1.000
_cell.length_b   1.000
_cell.length_c   1.000
_cell.angle_alpha   90.00
_cell.angle_beta   90.00
_cell.angle_gamma   90.00
#
_symmetry.space_group_name_H-M   'P 1'
#
loop_
_entity.id
_entity.type
_entity.pdbx_description
1 polymer ?
#
loop_
_entity_poly.entity_id
_entity_poly.type
_entity_poly.pdbx_seq_one_letter_code
_entity_poly.pdbx_strand_id
1 'polypeptide(L)'
;DILVRHNLDVMHVEKNICVNIISTLLNVKGKSNDGLNSRRDLESMCLRKELHPESRGNIFYLPTASHTLLKGEKQIFYRRLANMKLPDGYGSNIETRVSVKDCKIFGIKSHDFHLLMQQFLSIALRGLLPKGPRITIFLLCSFFNELCNRVVDIIELKIWRRMWLTLCMSERFFPQSFFDIMVHLTIHLG
;
A
#
# COMPACT_ATOMS: atom_id res chain seq x y z
N ASP A 1 -11.65 2.14 25.91
CA ASP A 1 -12.63 2.91 25.12
C ASP A 1 -12.12 4.29 24.79
N ILE A 2 -11.93 4.58 23.50
CA ILE A 2 -11.56 5.92 23.03
C ILE A 2 -12.86 6.71 22.87
N LEU A 3 -13.03 7.76 23.66
CA LEU A 3 -14.20 8.65 23.78
C LEU A 3 -14.47 9.53 22.54
N VAL A 4 -13.91 9.20 21.38
CA VAL A 4 -13.86 10.09 20.21
C VAL A 4 -14.11 9.31 18.93
N ARG A 5 -15.36 8.88 18.71
CA ARG A 5 -15.76 8.13 17.50
C ARG A 5 -15.79 8.97 16.21
N HIS A 6 -15.39 10.25 16.24
CA HIS A 6 -15.60 11.20 15.14
C HIS A 6 -14.38 12.05 14.73
N ASN A 7 -13.16 11.73 15.20
CA ASN A 7 -11.96 12.53 14.86
C ASN A 7 -11.04 11.90 13.79
N LEU A 8 -11.37 10.71 13.28
CA LEU A 8 -10.57 10.06 12.25
C LEU A 8 -11.18 10.30 10.87
N ASP A 9 -10.48 11.08 10.05
CA ASP A 9 -10.82 11.23 8.63
C ASP A 9 -10.40 9.97 7.88
N VAL A 10 -11.36 9.07 7.62
CA VAL A 10 -11.17 7.81 6.89
C VAL A 10 -10.53 8.06 5.53
N MET A 11 -10.96 9.10 4.80
CA MET A 11 -10.40 9.40 3.48
C MET A 11 -8.92 9.78 3.58
N HIS A 12 -8.54 10.53 4.62
CA HIS A 12 -7.15 10.89 4.86
C HIS A 12 -6.28 9.68 5.23
N VAL A 13 -6.78 8.83 6.14
CA VAL A 13 -6.10 7.59 6.56
C VAL A 13 -5.88 6.68 5.36
N GLU A 14 -6.94 6.41 4.59
CA GLU A 14 -6.91 5.54 3.43
C GLU A 14 -5.95 6.04 2.35
N LYS A 15 -6.00 7.35 2.04
CA LYS A 15 -5.07 7.98 1.10
C LYS A 15 -3.62 7.75 1.53
N ASN A 16 -3.29 8.00 2.79
CA ASN A 16 -1.92 7.86 3.28
C ASN A 16 -1.44 6.41 3.17
N ILE A 17 -2.30 5.45 3.52
CA ILE A 17 -2.01 4.01 3.37
C ILE A 17 -1.79 3.66 1.91
N CYS A 18 -2.66 4.13 1.00
CA CYS A 18 -2.51 3.89 -0.44
C CYS A 18 -1.18 4.44 -0.97
N VAL A 19 -0.82 5.67 -0.59
CA VAL A 19 0.45 6.30 -0.95
C VAL A 19 1.64 5.52 -0.38
N ASN A 20 1.55 5.06 0.86
CA ASN A 20 2.58 4.26 1.53
C ASN A 20 2.78 2.91 0.81
N ILE A 21 1.70 2.18 0.51
CA ILE A 21 1.75 0.93 -0.28
C ILE A 21 2.42 1.19 -1.62
N ILE A 22 1.92 2.15 -2.41
CA ILE A 22 2.44 2.45 -3.75
C ILE A 22 3.93 2.83 -3.68
N SER A 23 4.31 3.69 -2.74
CA SER A 23 5.70 4.15 -2.60
C SER A 23 6.67 3.03 -2.23
N THR A 24 6.21 2.10 -1.38
CA THR A 24 6.98 0.92 -0.95
C THR A 24 7.12 -0.10 -2.08
N LEU A 25 6.01 -0.45 -2.75
CA LEU A 25 6.02 -1.39 -3.89
C LEU A 25 6.91 -0.90 -5.04
N LEU A 26 6.87 0.40 -5.32
CA LEU A 26 7.62 1.01 -6.41
C LEU A 26 9.03 1.45 -6.01
N ASN A 27 9.43 1.26 -4.74
CA ASN A 27 10.68 1.73 -4.17
C ASN A 27 10.99 3.19 -4.58
N VAL A 28 10.06 4.09 -4.27
CA VAL A 28 10.19 5.51 -4.63
C VAL A 28 11.22 6.17 -3.70
N LYS A 29 12.29 6.72 -4.29
CA LYS A 29 13.37 7.38 -3.53
C LYS A 29 12.81 8.45 -2.59
N GLY A 30 13.13 8.33 -1.30
CA GLY A 30 12.70 9.27 -0.25
C GLY A 30 11.24 9.13 0.20
N LYS A 31 10.49 8.15 -0.32
CA LYS A 31 9.10 7.87 0.09
C LYS A 31 8.83 6.40 0.43
N SER A 32 9.66 5.50 -0.09
CA SER A 32 9.59 4.08 0.28
C SER A 32 9.88 3.93 1.77
N ASN A 33 9.04 3.17 2.47
CA ASN A 33 9.31 2.78 3.84
C ASN A 33 10.37 1.67 3.91
N ASP A 34 10.69 1.02 2.79
CA ASP A 34 11.77 0.05 2.73
C ASP A 34 13.11 0.71 2.37
N GLY A 35 13.86 1.12 3.39
CA GLY A 35 15.14 1.82 3.27
C GLY A 35 16.25 1.20 4.13
N LEU A 36 17.43 1.82 4.14
CA LEU A 36 18.59 1.27 4.87
C LEU A 36 18.31 1.06 6.37
N ASN A 37 17.66 2.03 7.01
CA ASN A 37 17.35 1.93 8.45
C ASN A 37 16.38 0.77 8.74
N SER A 38 15.29 0.65 7.98
CA SER A 38 14.34 -0.45 8.17
C SER A 38 14.97 -1.82 7.92
N ARG A 39 15.95 -1.92 7.02
CA ARG A 39 16.72 -3.16 6.80
C ARG A 39 17.71 -3.45 7.91
N ARG A 40 18.32 -2.43 8.53
CA ARG A 40 19.16 -2.58 9.73
C ARG A 40 18.34 -2.99 10.96
N ASP A 41 17.11 -2.49 11.08
CA ASP A 41 16.21 -2.92 12.15
C ASP A 41 15.93 -4.43 12.05
N LEU A 42 15.66 -4.94 10.84
CA LEU A 42 15.53 -6.39 10.59
C LEU A 42 16.78 -7.18 10.97
N GLU A 43 17.97 -6.64 10.67
CA GLU A 43 19.25 -7.23 11.06
C GLU A 43 19.42 -7.29 12.57
N SER A 44 19.17 -6.18 13.27
CA SER A 44 19.25 -6.09 14.73
C SER A 44 18.29 -7.05 15.44
N MET A 45 17.12 -7.30 14.85
CA MET A 45 16.11 -8.22 15.36
C MET A 45 16.36 -9.68 14.94
N CYS A 46 17.44 -9.97 14.18
CA CYS A 46 17.74 -11.28 13.62
C CYS A 46 16.61 -11.85 12.72
N LEU A 47 15.81 -10.99 12.07
CA LEU A 47 14.69 -11.38 11.21
C LEU A 47 15.05 -11.21 9.73
N ARG A 48 14.54 -12.10 8.86
CA ARG A 48 14.68 -12.01 7.39
C ARG A 48 16.11 -11.74 6.92
N LYS A 49 17.01 -12.67 7.23
CA LYS A 49 18.44 -12.59 6.87
C LYS A 49 18.66 -12.31 5.38
N GLU A 50 17.76 -12.80 4.53
CA GLU A 50 17.76 -12.56 3.09
C GLU A 50 17.55 -11.10 2.68
N LEU A 51 17.11 -10.23 3.59
CA LEU A 51 16.88 -8.80 3.36
C LEU A 51 17.91 -7.89 4.03
N HIS A 52 18.90 -8.44 4.75
CA HIS A 52 19.88 -7.64 5.48
C HIS A 52 20.75 -6.81 4.51
N PRO A 53 21.15 -5.57 4.89
CA PRO A 53 22.02 -4.76 4.05
C PRO A 53 23.38 -5.44 3.83
N GLU A 54 23.83 -5.50 2.59
CA GLU A 54 25.17 -5.99 2.26
C GLU A 54 26.14 -4.81 2.10
N SER A 55 27.23 -4.81 2.86
CA SER A 55 28.32 -3.85 2.64
C SER A 55 29.05 -4.20 1.35
N ARG A 56 29.06 -3.26 0.39
CA ARG A 56 29.79 -3.35 -0.87
C ARG A 56 30.70 -2.14 -1.00
N GLY A 57 31.81 -2.16 -0.24
CA GLY A 57 32.72 -1.04 -0.13
C GLY A 57 32.09 0.13 0.65
N ASN A 58 31.99 1.30 0.01
CA ASN A 58 31.43 2.51 0.64
C ASN A 58 29.90 2.60 0.55
N ILE A 59 29.24 1.64 -0.08
CA ILE A 59 27.78 1.63 -0.25
C ILE A 59 27.16 0.38 0.37
N PHE A 60 25.93 0.53 0.86
CA PHE A 60 25.10 -0.60 1.28
C PHE A 60 24.17 -0.99 0.13
N TYR A 61 24.28 -2.24 -0.30
CA TYR A 61 23.33 -2.85 -1.22
C TYR A 61 22.16 -3.42 -0.42
N LEU A 62 20.92 -3.11 -0.84
CA LEU A 62 19.71 -3.65 -0.23
C LEU A 62 19.16 -4.76 -1.13
N PRO A 63 19.12 -6.03 -0.68
CA PRO A 63 18.49 -7.10 -1.43
C PRO A 63 17.03 -6.78 -1.78
N THR A 64 16.58 -7.14 -2.98
CA THR A 64 15.21 -6.86 -3.43
C THR A 64 14.21 -7.64 -2.57
N ALA A 65 13.27 -6.93 -1.93
CA ALA A 65 12.20 -7.56 -1.16
C ALA A 65 11.09 -8.10 -2.07
N SER A 66 10.37 -9.12 -1.60
CA SER A 66 9.27 -9.77 -2.33
C SER A 66 8.07 -8.87 -2.61
N HIS A 67 7.94 -7.76 -1.89
CA HIS A 67 6.93 -6.73 -2.14
C HIS A 67 7.40 -5.66 -3.14
N THR A 68 8.68 -5.61 -3.54
CA THR A 68 9.17 -4.60 -4.48
C THR A 68 8.92 -5.05 -5.92
N LEU A 69 8.24 -4.23 -6.72
CA LEU A 69 8.06 -4.46 -8.15
C LEU A 69 9.39 -4.29 -8.90
N LEU A 70 9.70 -5.24 -9.77
CA LEU A 70 10.82 -5.16 -10.69
C LEU A 70 10.56 -4.14 -11.80
N LYS A 71 11.61 -3.71 -12.51
CA LYS A 71 11.51 -2.65 -13.54
C LYS A 71 10.42 -2.94 -14.59
N GLY A 72 10.32 -4.18 -15.07
CA GLY A 72 9.29 -4.59 -16.03
C GLY A 72 7.88 -4.58 -15.42
N GLU A 73 7.74 -4.99 -14.16
CA GLU A 73 6.46 -4.99 -13.44
C GLU A 73 5.98 -3.57 -13.14
N LYS A 74 6.89 -2.65 -12.79
CA LYS A 74 6.58 -1.22 -12.65
C LYS A 74 5.97 -0.66 -13.94
N GLN A 75 6.57 -0.97 -15.09
CA GLN A 75 6.06 -0.53 -16.39
C GLN A 75 4.65 -1.06 -16.66
N ILE A 76 4.37 -2.32 -16.32
CA ILE A 76 3.03 -2.90 -16.45
C ILE A 76 2.04 -2.20 -15.49
N PHE A 77 2.44 -1.97 -14.24
CA PHE A 77 1.62 -1.26 -13.25
C PHE A 77 1.24 0.14 -13.74
N TYR A 78 2.22 0.94 -14.19
CA TYR A 78 1.96 2.28 -14.70
C TYR A 78 1.13 2.30 -15.97
N ARG A 79 1.35 1.36 -16.88
CA ARG A 79 0.51 1.22 -18.09
C ARG A 79 -0.93 0.89 -17.74
N ARG A 80 -1.16 0.02 -16.75
CA ARG A 80 -2.52 -0.28 -16.26
C ARG A 80 -3.19 0.95 -15.69
N LEU A 81 -2.49 1.73 -14.85
CA LEU A 81 -3.03 2.98 -14.32
C LEU A 81 -3.35 3.99 -15.44
N ALA A 82 -2.46 4.16 -16.42
CA ALA A 82 -2.67 5.08 -17.53
C ALA A 82 -3.87 4.68 -18.41
N ASN A 83 -4.10 3.37 -18.58
CA ASN A 83 -5.19 2.85 -19.39
C ASN A 83 -6.53 2.73 -18.65
N MET A 84 -6.60 3.10 -17.37
CA MET A 84 -7.86 3.09 -16.62
C MET A 84 -8.80 4.17 -17.16
N LYS A 85 -10.01 3.75 -17.54
CA LYS A 85 -11.10 4.65 -17.92
C LYS A 85 -12.17 4.60 -16.83
N LEU A 86 -12.59 5.77 -16.39
CA LEU A 86 -13.62 5.96 -15.37
C LEU A 86 -14.87 6.55 -16.04
N PRO A 87 -16.08 6.24 -15.55
CA PRO A 87 -17.28 6.94 -15.97
C PRO A 87 -17.18 8.46 -15.72
N ASP A 88 -17.86 9.24 -16.56
CA ASP A 88 -17.87 10.70 -16.40
C ASP A 88 -18.42 11.11 -15.03
N GLY A 89 -17.72 12.03 -14.38
CA GLY A 89 -18.02 12.49 -13.02
C GLY A 89 -17.61 11.52 -11.90
N TYR A 90 -17.12 10.32 -12.21
CA TYR A 90 -16.72 9.35 -11.19
C TYR A 90 -15.34 9.65 -10.57
N GLY A 91 -14.36 10.10 -11.36
CA GLY A 91 -13.03 10.43 -10.89
C GLY A 91 -12.22 11.20 -11.93
N SER A 92 -11.03 11.67 -11.55
CA SER A 92 -10.16 12.37 -12.50
C SER A 92 -9.58 11.42 -13.55
N ASN A 93 -9.22 11.96 -14.72
CA ASN A 93 -8.51 11.18 -15.74
C ASN A 93 -7.07 10.83 -15.26
N ILE A 94 -6.89 9.61 -14.77
CA ILE A 94 -5.62 9.09 -14.21
C ILE A 94 -4.49 9.11 -15.24
N GLU A 95 -4.80 8.93 -16.52
CA GLU A 95 -3.83 8.96 -17.62
C GLU A 95 -2.97 10.23 -17.59
N THR A 96 -3.59 11.38 -17.32
CA THR A 96 -2.92 12.69 -17.26
C THR A 96 -1.99 12.84 -16.05
N ARG A 97 -2.04 11.92 -15.09
CA ARG A 97 -1.33 11.95 -13.81
C ARG A 97 -0.26 10.86 -13.69
N VAL A 98 -0.04 10.10 -14.76
CA VAL A 98 0.90 8.98 -14.79
C VAL A 98 1.85 9.13 -15.98
N SER A 99 3.16 9.14 -15.71
CA SER A 99 4.19 8.96 -16.74
C SER A 99 4.65 7.50 -16.73
N VAL A 100 4.25 6.75 -17.77
CA VAL A 100 4.68 5.36 -17.96
C VAL A 100 6.18 5.30 -18.25
N LYS A 101 6.68 6.22 -19.09
CA LYS A 101 8.11 6.31 -19.43
C LYS A 101 8.99 6.54 -18.21
N ASP A 102 8.60 7.49 -17.36
CA ASP A 102 9.40 7.87 -16.19
C ASP A 102 9.07 7.04 -14.95
N CYS A 103 8.09 6.14 -15.02
CA CYS A 103 7.58 5.38 -13.88
C CYS A 103 7.21 6.32 -12.71
N LYS A 104 6.32 7.29 -12.95
CA LYS A 104 5.91 8.29 -11.96
C LYS A 104 4.41 8.53 -11.93
N ILE A 105 3.91 8.81 -10.73
CA ILE A 105 2.57 9.36 -10.47
C ILE A 105 2.74 10.78 -9.92
N PHE A 106 1.93 11.73 -10.37
CA PHE A 106 1.97 13.11 -9.89
C PHE A 106 0.58 13.72 -9.79
N GLY A 107 0.39 14.59 -8.80
CA GLY A 107 -0.80 15.43 -8.67
C GLY A 107 -2.14 14.69 -8.48
N ILE A 108 -2.16 13.42 -8.08
CA ILE A 108 -3.42 12.70 -7.79
C ILE A 108 -4.10 13.31 -6.56
N LYS A 109 -5.42 13.58 -6.66
CA LYS A 109 -6.21 14.14 -5.56
C LYS A 109 -6.55 13.06 -4.53
N SER A 110 -6.91 13.47 -3.31
CA SER A 110 -7.30 12.52 -2.25
C SER A 110 -8.45 11.59 -2.69
N HIS A 111 -9.46 12.14 -3.38
CA HIS A 111 -10.56 11.36 -3.95
C HIS A 111 -10.10 10.26 -4.92
N ASP A 112 -9.17 10.57 -5.81
CA ASP A 112 -8.67 9.60 -6.78
C ASP A 112 -7.83 8.51 -6.09
N PHE A 113 -7.13 8.82 -4.99
CA PHE A 113 -6.46 7.81 -4.17
C PHE A 113 -7.43 6.87 -3.46
N HIS A 114 -8.59 7.36 -3.04
CA HIS A 114 -9.67 6.54 -2.48
C HIS A 114 -10.17 5.52 -3.52
N LEU A 115 -10.47 5.99 -4.74
CA LEU A 115 -10.82 5.11 -5.86
C LEU A 115 -9.72 4.08 -6.16
N LEU A 116 -8.45 4.52 -6.13
CA LEU A 116 -7.31 3.62 -6.31
C LEU A 116 -7.29 2.54 -5.24
N MET A 117 -7.39 2.90 -3.96
CA MET A 117 -7.30 1.94 -2.86
C MET A 117 -8.44 0.93 -2.88
N GLN A 118 -9.67 1.35 -3.16
CA GLN A 118 -10.85 0.49 -3.08
C GLN A 118 -11.02 -0.42 -4.28
N GLN A 119 -10.76 0.10 -5.48
CA GLN A 119 -11.20 -0.55 -6.71
C GLN A 119 -10.05 -0.91 -7.64
N PHE A 120 -9.05 -0.05 -7.76
CA PHE A 120 -8.10 -0.16 -8.87
C PHE A 120 -6.73 -0.72 -8.50
N LEU A 121 -6.27 -0.56 -7.26
CA LEU A 121 -4.93 -0.96 -6.84
C LEU A 121 -4.76 -2.48 -6.95
N SER A 122 -5.75 -3.24 -6.49
CA SER A 122 -5.75 -4.71 -6.58
C SER A 122 -5.74 -5.19 -8.04
N ILE A 123 -6.48 -4.51 -8.92
CA ILE A 123 -6.52 -4.78 -10.36
C ILE A 123 -5.17 -4.45 -11.01
N ALA A 124 -4.60 -3.28 -10.69
CA ALA A 124 -3.31 -2.83 -11.20
C ALA A 124 -2.18 -3.80 -10.82
N LEU A 125 -2.25 -4.42 -9.65
CA LEU A 125 -1.26 -5.39 -9.14
C LEU A 125 -1.51 -6.84 -9.58
N ARG A 126 -2.58 -7.13 -10.31
CA ARG A 126 -2.94 -8.50 -10.70
C ARG A 126 -1.81 -9.17 -11.49
N GLY A 127 -1.17 -10.17 -10.88
CA GLY A 127 -0.07 -10.92 -11.50
C GLY A 127 1.31 -10.26 -11.46
N LEU A 128 1.50 -9.17 -10.71
CA LEU A 128 2.80 -8.48 -10.59
C LEU A 128 3.56 -8.79 -9.29
N LEU A 129 2.88 -9.32 -8.28
CA LEU A 129 3.47 -9.65 -6.98
C LEU A 129 3.34 -11.13 -6.68
N PRO A 130 4.26 -11.70 -5.87
CA PRO A 130 4.07 -13.02 -5.29
C PRO A 130 2.74 -13.12 -4.53
N LYS A 131 2.23 -14.35 -4.39
CA LYS A 131 0.91 -14.61 -3.82
C LYS A 131 0.71 -13.94 -2.45
N GLY A 132 1.72 -13.96 -1.58
CA GLY A 132 1.68 -13.38 -0.23
C GLY A 132 1.37 -11.88 -0.22
N PRO A 133 2.32 -11.01 -0.62
CA PRO A 133 2.12 -9.56 -0.66
C PRO A 133 0.88 -9.13 -1.44
N ARG A 134 0.57 -9.83 -2.54
CA ARG A 134 -0.61 -9.56 -3.37
C ARG A 134 -1.91 -9.79 -2.62
N ILE A 135 -2.05 -10.90 -1.89
CA ILE A 135 -3.23 -11.21 -1.10
C ILE A 135 -3.38 -10.21 0.04
N THR A 136 -2.28 -9.86 0.72
CA THR A 136 -2.28 -8.85 1.78
C THR A 136 -2.86 -7.52 1.28
N ILE A 137 -2.36 -7.00 0.15
CA ILE A 137 -2.86 -5.74 -0.41
C ILE A 137 -4.31 -5.87 -0.85
N PHE A 138 -4.68 -6.98 -1.48
CA PHE A 138 -6.07 -7.23 -1.86
C PHE A 138 -7.02 -7.18 -0.66
N LEU A 139 -6.64 -7.77 0.48
CA LEU A 139 -7.44 -7.74 1.71
C LEU A 139 -7.56 -6.32 2.29
N LEU A 140 -6.49 -5.51 2.22
CA LEU A 140 -6.54 -4.09 2.60
C LEU A 140 -7.49 -3.31 1.67
N CYS A 141 -7.39 -3.49 0.35
CA CYS A 141 -8.31 -2.89 -0.61
C CYS A 141 -9.76 -3.27 -0.32
N SER A 142 -10.02 -4.57 -0.11
CA SER A 142 -11.35 -5.10 0.21
C SER A 142 -11.90 -4.53 1.50
N PHE A 143 -11.05 -4.35 2.52
CA PHE A 143 -11.43 -3.71 3.77
C PHE A 143 -11.92 -2.29 3.56
N PHE A 144 -11.14 -1.44 2.87
CA PHE A 144 -11.56 -0.05 2.63
C PHE A 144 -12.79 0.05 1.72
N ASN A 145 -12.88 -0.81 0.72
CA ASN A 145 -14.05 -0.87 -0.16
C ASN A 145 -15.32 -1.25 0.63
N GLU A 146 -15.25 -2.20 1.55
CA GLU A 146 -16.39 -2.56 2.40
C GLU A 146 -16.71 -1.49 3.44
N LEU A 147 -15.70 -0.87 4.04
CA LEU A 147 -15.86 0.18 5.04
C LEU A 147 -16.57 1.42 4.47
N CYS A 148 -16.26 1.79 3.22
CA CYS A 148 -16.80 2.98 2.58
C CYS A 148 -18.08 2.71 1.77
N ASN A 149 -18.61 1.49 1.79
CA ASN A 149 -19.87 1.17 1.14
C ASN A 149 -21.06 1.83 1.85
N ARG A 150 -22.03 2.30 1.07
CA ARG A 150 -23.25 2.97 1.56
C ARG A 150 -24.10 2.08 2.49
N VAL A 151 -24.02 0.77 2.32
CA VAL A 151 -24.69 -0.22 3.17
C VAL A 151 -23.59 -1.11 3.75
N VAL A 152 -23.30 -0.92 5.03
CA VAL A 152 -22.44 -1.81 5.80
C VAL A 152 -23.36 -2.81 6.49
N ASP A 153 -23.27 -4.09 6.12
CA ASP A 153 -23.96 -5.15 6.85
C ASP A 153 -23.25 -5.29 8.22
N ILE A 154 -23.93 -4.89 9.30
CA ILE A 154 -23.37 -4.65 10.65
C ILE A 154 -23.07 -5.98 11.36
N ILE A 155 -22.27 -6.84 10.74
CA ILE A 155 -21.51 -7.83 11.48
C ILE A 155 -20.14 -7.22 11.76
N GLU A 156 -20.12 -6.19 12.63
CA GLU A 156 -18.91 -5.45 13.02
C GLU A 156 -17.75 -6.43 13.28
N LEU A 157 -17.96 -7.45 14.11
CA LEU A 157 -16.95 -8.46 14.46
C LEU A 157 -16.21 -9.10 13.25
N LYS A 158 -16.86 -9.25 12.09
CA LYS A 158 -16.22 -9.86 10.91
C LYS A 158 -15.22 -8.92 10.23
N ILE A 159 -15.58 -7.64 10.06
CA ILE A 159 -14.72 -6.64 9.42
C ILE A 159 -13.49 -6.37 10.29
N TRP A 160 -13.71 -6.19 11.59
CA TRP A 160 -12.68 -5.99 12.61
C TRP A 160 -11.66 -7.12 12.67
N ARG A 161 -12.14 -8.37 12.81
CA ARG A 161 -11.28 -9.55 12.84
C ARG A 161 -10.48 -9.69 11.55
N ARG A 162 -11.09 -9.37 10.40
CA ARG A 162 -10.39 -9.41 9.11
C ARG A 162 -9.29 -8.36 9.03
N MET A 163 -9.50 -7.15 9.54
CA MET A 163 -8.48 -6.10 9.53
C MET A 163 -7.27 -6.48 10.38
N TRP A 164 -7.50 -6.94 11.61
CA TRP A 164 -6.43 -7.45 12.48
C TRP A 164 -5.59 -8.52 11.80
N LEU A 165 -6.25 -9.54 11.24
CA LEU A 165 -5.57 -10.62 10.51
C LEU A 165 -4.81 -10.10 9.29
N THR A 166 -5.35 -9.10 8.60
CA THR A 166 -4.70 -8.48 7.43
C THR A 166 -3.43 -7.75 7.83
N LEU A 167 -3.44 -7.02 8.94
CA LEU A 167 -2.23 -6.37 9.48
C LEU A 167 -1.18 -7.40 9.88
N CYS A 168 -1.54 -8.44 10.65
CA CYS A 168 -0.61 -9.51 11.00
C CYS A 168 -0.03 -10.21 9.75
N MET A 169 -0.83 -10.41 8.70
CA MET A 169 -0.33 -10.94 7.43
C MET A 169 0.62 -9.97 6.73
N SER A 170 0.32 -8.66 6.77
CA SER A 170 1.18 -7.65 6.17
C SER A 170 2.54 -7.53 6.86
N GLU A 171 2.59 -7.73 8.18
CA GLU A 171 3.84 -7.72 8.94
C GLU A 171 4.82 -8.76 8.43
N ARG A 172 4.36 -9.85 7.80
CA ARG A 172 5.20 -10.90 7.20
C ARG A 172 5.90 -10.48 5.91
N PHE A 173 5.43 -9.43 5.24
CA PHE A 173 5.90 -9.06 3.90
C PHE A 173 6.46 -7.64 3.82
N PHE A 174 5.96 -6.72 4.63
CA PHE A 174 6.38 -5.32 4.65
C PHE A 174 7.40 -5.07 5.77
N PRO A 175 8.23 -4.02 5.67
CA PRO A 175 9.14 -3.62 6.75
C PRO A 175 8.37 -2.98 7.92
N GLN A 176 8.96 -2.93 9.11
CA GLN A 176 8.31 -2.34 10.29
C GLN A 176 7.94 -0.86 10.11
N SER A 177 8.78 -0.11 9.40
CA SER A 177 8.53 1.28 9.00
C SER A 177 7.27 1.49 8.15
N PHE A 178 6.73 0.44 7.50
CA PHE A 178 5.46 0.51 6.80
C PHE A 178 4.30 0.79 7.76
N PHE A 179 4.38 0.30 9.00
CA PHE A 179 3.35 0.38 10.03
C PHE A 179 3.44 1.72 10.78
N ASP A 180 3.22 2.80 10.05
CA ASP A 180 3.08 4.13 10.63
C ASP A 180 1.74 4.29 11.38
N ILE A 181 1.56 5.46 11.99
CA ILE A 181 0.33 5.77 12.73
C ILE A 181 -0.93 5.62 11.85
N MET A 182 -0.88 5.92 10.56
CA MET A 182 -2.04 5.83 9.67
C MET A 182 -2.42 4.37 9.43
N VAL A 183 -1.43 3.49 9.23
CA VAL A 183 -1.68 2.05 9.14
C VAL A 183 -2.27 1.51 10.44
N HIS A 184 -1.77 1.93 11.60
CA HIS A 184 -2.32 1.50 12.89
C HIS A 184 -3.75 1.98 13.14
N LEU A 185 -4.09 3.22 12.72
CA LEU A 185 -5.45 3.76 12.88
C LEU A 185 -6.53 2.93 12.18
N THR A 186 -6.18 2.08 11.22
CA THR A 186 -7.15 1.18 10.56
C THR A 186 -7.87 0.23 11.51
N ILE A 187 -7.23 -0.14 12.62
CA ILE A 187 -7.87 -0.92 13.69
C ILE A 187 -8.84 -0.08 14.52
N HIS A 188 -9.13 1.17 14.15
CA HIS A 188 -10.09 2.01 14.87
C HIS A 188 -11.19 2.52 13.95
N LEU A 189 -11.19 2.13 12.67
CA LEU A 189 -12.13 2.61 11.66
C LEU A 189 -13.39 1.76 11.53
N GLY A 190 -13.40 0.53 12.05
CA GLY A 190 -14.52 -0.41 11.91
C GLY A 190 -15.68 -0.16 12.87
#